data_AF-A0A2V9XJK8-F1
#
_entry.id   AF-A0A2V9XJK8-F1
#
_cell.length_a   1.000
_cell.length_b   1.000
_cell.length_c   1.000
_cell.angle_alpha   90.00
_cell.angle_beta   90.00
_cell.angle_gamma   90.00
#
_symmetry.space_group_name_H-M   'P 1'
#
loop_
_entity.id
_entity.type
_entity.pdbx_description
1 polymer ?
#
loop_
_entity_poly.entity_id
_entity_poly.type
_entity_poly.pdbx_seq_one_letter_code
_entity_poly.pdbx_strand_id
1 'polypeptide(L)'
;MRVMRKWNWMVTAFLLLSLSAMAQQPAETHVTDAAASQTSQPSQPAAGQPAATSPAPQTQPASSQAAPASQSASPTTMDQVVDRFIEREHGLMKMLENRNPVVETYLQNLTLDPQLGPVPKDDHYFLGRMDLGESVDRKDYLRDQSMEKHLLGGFTKLFKMQYQPMGFSWMIFADRSDFDRQHYDFKYIHREFLGDVRCLVFDVTPKKDAGKGRFLGRLWIEDQDFSIVRLNGTYAPRPKNSYFFHMDSWRLNLIPGYWVPAYIYSEEGDFSAGAKNKIAFKAQTRIWGYDLKKDGKGDELTQVLVDSSVKDTSAAAQDASPLQAEREWQQQAEDNVVERLQRAGLLAPEGDVDKILQTVVNNLQITNNIELPRPVRTRVLLTSPLETFSVGNTIVVSRGLIDVLPDEASLAMVLAHELAHIVLGHNLGSKYAFNDRMLFSDDTTYSNLGFKHIPEEETAADKKAIEILKTSPYGQKLDSAGLFLKALQTRVGSLSALLTAHLGNNISEGTTVTRMSQLMTSAPAFDMNKLDQIAALPLGGRVKMNAWDDRVELIKSQPVAITSARDKMPFEVTPFFPRLSRLGTGTSGTNTTPTTANAGAAN
;
A
#
# COMPACT_ATOMS: atom_id res chain seq x y z
N MET A 1 -63.88 36.13 14.78
CA MET A 1 -62.74 36.93 14.28
C MET A 1 -62.03 36.07 13.23
N ARG A 2 -62.23 36.27 11.91
CA ARG A 2 -61.54 37.26 11.03
C ARG A 2 -60.01 37.20 11.27
N VAL A 3 -59.13 36.80 10.35
CA VAL A 3 -59.00 37.20 8.93
C VAL A 3 -58.15 36.18 8.11
N MET A 4 -58.54 35.99 6.84
CA MET A 4 -57.85 35.32 5.72
C MET A 4 -56.74 36.19 5.09
N ARG A 5 -55.75 35.58 4.40
CA ARG A 5 -55.14 36.09 3.14
C ARG A 5 -54.23 35.02 2.50
N LYS A 6 -54.63 34.34 1.41
CA LYS A 6 -54.46 34.64 -0.05
C LYS A 6 -52.99 34.86 -0.45
N TRP A 7 -52.34 33.93 -1.17
CA TRP A 7 -52.35 33.65 -2.63
C TRP A 7 -51.66 34.74 -3.47
N ASN A 8 -50.60 34.38 -4.20
CA ASN A 8 -50.54 34.55 -5.66
C ASN A 8 -49.35 33.83 -6.31
N TRP A 9 -49.69 33.13 -7.40
CA TRP A 9 -48.83 32.69 -8.50
C TRP A 9 -48.21 33.87 -9.27
N MET A 10 -47.07 33.64 -9.89
CA MET A 10 -46.81 34.20 -11.23
C MET A 10 -45.97 33.23 -12.06
N VAL A 11 -46.61 32.74 -13.12
CA VAL A 11 -46.05 32.06 -14.29
C VAL A 11 -45.55 33.14 -15.24
N THR A 12 -44.38 32.96 -15.85
CA THR A 12 -44.08 33.61 -17.14
C THR A 12 -43.22 32.67 -17.98
N ALA A 13 -43.75 32.34 -19.15
CA ALA A 13 -43.14 31.57 -20.21
C ALA A 13 -43.04 32.46 -21.46
N PHE A 14 -41.95 32.35 -22.23
CA PHE A 14 -41.82 32.64 -23.68
C PHE A 14 -40.49 31.96 -24.12
N LEU A 15 -40.49 30.85 -24.90
CA LEU A 15 -40.50 30.73 -26.39
C LEU A 15 -39.40 31.56 -27.10
N LEU A 16 -38.66 31.16 -28.14
CA LEU A 16 -38.40 29.91 -28.91
C LEU A 16 -37.28 30.25 -29.94
N LEU A 17 -36.54 29.22 -30.40
CA LEU A 17 -35.92 29.01 -31.75
C LEU A 17 -34.71 29.83 -32.28
N SER A 18 -33.62 29.11 -32.59
CA SER A 18 -33.08 28.77 -33.95
C SER A 18 -31.54 28.54 -33.90
N LEU A 19 -31.08 27.30 -34.17
CA LEU A 19 -30.35 26.87 -35.39
C LEU A 19 -29.14 27.74 -35.79
N SER A 20 -27.92 27.18 -35.70
CA SER A 20 -27.07 26.85 -36.87
C SER A 20 -25.65 26.45 -36.43
N ALA A 21 -25.13 25.39 -37.05
CA ALA A 21 -23.75 24.95 -37.03
C ALA A 21 -22.83 25.95 -37.76
N MET A 22 -21.55 26.01 -37.38
CA MET A 22 -20.47 26.14 -38.35
C MET A 22 -19.09 25.78 -37.76
N ALA A 23 -18.33 25.06 -38.58
CA ALA A 23 -16.94 24.69 -38.41
C ALA A 23 -16.00 25.88 -38.64
N GLN A 24 -14.79 25.81 -38.10
CA GLN A 24 -13.72 26.71 -38.53
C GLN A 24 -12.35 26.01 -38.51
N GLN A 25 -11.83 25.80 -39.71
CA GLN A 25 -10.43 25.50 -40.05
C GLN A 25 -9.67 26.83 -40.27
N PRO A 26 -8.33 26.80 -40.40
CA PRO A 26 -7.43 27.91 -40.06
C PRO A 26 -7.23 28.91 -41.21
N ALA A 27 -6.82 30.12 -40.85
CA ALA A 27 -6.38 31.13 -41.80
C ALA A 27 -4.85 31.27 -41.77
N GLU A 28 -4.23 30.92 -42.90
CA GLU A 28 -2.91 31.39 -43.30
C GLU A 28 -2.95 32.90 -43.60
N THR A 29 -1.86 33.61 -43.30
CA THR A 29 -1.57 34.90 -43.96
C THR A 29 -0.08 34.97 -44.29
N HIS A 30 0.20 34.85 -45.59
CA HIS A 30 1.41 35.31 -46.25
C HIS A 30 1.26 36.79 -46.62
N VAL A 31 2.28 37.61 -46.35
CA VAL A 31 2.57 38.82 -47.14
C VAL A 31 4.08 38.93 -47.37
N THR A 32 4.45 38.77 -48.63
CA THR A 32 5.69 39.15 -49.35
C THR A 32 5.70 40.68 -49.56
N ASP A 33 6.76 41.44 -49.84
CA ASP A 33 8.10 41.16 -50.36
C ASP A 33 8.97 42.44 -50.34
N ALA A 34 10.24 42.23 -50.70
CA ALA A 34 11.21 43.13 -51.36
C ALA A 34 12.11 44.06 -50.52
N ALA A 35 13.38 44.31 -50.88
CA ALA A 35 14.42 43.68 -51.71
C ALA A 35 15.64 44.64 -51.68
N ALA A 36 16.87 44.10 -51.68
CA ALA A 36 18.12 44.63 -52.30
C ALA A 36 19.36 44.02 -51.59
N SER A 37 19.99 42.98 -52.17
CA SER A 37 21.28 43.00 -52.89
C SER A 37 22.51 43.10 -51.95
N GLN A 38 23.54 42.25 -51.98
CA GLN A 38 24.34 41.78 -53.11
C GLN A 38 25.04 40.42 -52.82
N THR A 39 25.22 39.69 -53.93
CA THR A 39 26.15 38.61 -54.30
C THR A 39 27.54 38.56 -53.64
N SER A 40 28.02 37.35 -53.29
CA SER A 40 29.02 36.58 -54.08
C SER A 40 29.47 35.26 -53.39
N GLN A 41 29.55 34.19 -54.20
CA GLN A 41 30.03 32.81 -53.98
C GLN A 41 31.34 32.64 -54.82
N PRO A 42 32.05 31.48 -54.97
CA PRO A 42 32.03 30.16 -54.28
C PRO A 42 33.45 29.49 -54.10
N SER A 43 33.46 28.19 -53.72
CA SER A 43 34.40 27.09 -54.12
C SER A 43 35.83 26.99 -53.52
N GLN A 44 36.51 25.84 -53.32
CA GLN A 44 36.27 24.38 -53.16
C GLN A 44 37.66 23.74 -52.75
N PRO A 45 37.85 22.40 -52.57
CA PRO A 45 38.84 21.79 -51.66
C PRO A 45 40.14 21.31 -52.35
N ALA A 46 41.15 20.88 -51.57
CA ALA A 46 42.26 20.05 -52.07
C ALA A 46 42.94 19.18 -51.00
N ALA A 47 43.37 17.99 -51.41
CA ALA A 47 44.07 16.95 -50.65
C ALA A 47 45.57 16.84 -51.07
N GLY A 48 46.44 16.26 -50.21
CA GLY A 48 47.74 15.69 -50.61
C GLY A 48 48.91 15.78 -49.58
N GLN A 49 49.43 14.61 -49.16
CA GLN A 49 50.54 14.23 -48.22
C GLN A 49 51.99 14.67 -48.64
N PRO A 50 53.15 14.32 -47.99
CA PRO A 50 53.46 13.44 -46.82
C PRO A 50 54.56 13.92 -45.79
N ALA A 51 54.59 13.23 -44.63
CA ALA A 51 55.71 12.81 -43.75
C ALA A 51 56.88 13.74 -43.30
N ALA A 52 57.09 13.86 -41.97
CA ALA A 52 58.38 13.63 -41.29
C ALA A 52 58.23 13.58 -39.74
N THR A 53 58.99 12.69 -39.12
CA THR A 53 58.99 12.23 -37.71
C THR A 53 60.03 12.97 -36.83
N SER A 54 59.73 13.17 -35.53
CA SER A 54 60.67 13.13 -34.38
C SER A 54 59.96 13.36 -33.02
N PRO A 55 60.51 12.89 -31.88
CA PRO A 55 59.72 12.25 -30.82
C PRO A 55 59.38 13.16 -29.62
N ALA A 56 58.21 12.91 -29.00
CA ALA A 56 57.81 13.46 -27.70
C ALA A 56 57.76 12.34 -26.63
N PRO A 57 58.00 12.65 -25.34
CA PRO A 57 58.32 11.65 -24.31
C PRO A 57 57.12 10.82 -23.88
N GLN A 58 57.37 9.54 -23.59
CA GLN A 58 56.41 8.61 -22.99
C GLN A 58 55.95 9.10 -21.61
N THR A 59 54.65 9.35 -21.46
CA THR A 59 53.95 9.33 -20.18
C THR A 59 53.11 8.05 -20.11
N GLN A 60 53.44 7.19 -19.15
CA GLN A 60 52.63 6.04 -18.77
C GLN A 60 51.23 6.50 -18.30
N PRO A 61 50.16 5.72 -18.53
CA PRO A 61 48.86 6.01 -17.95
C PRO A 61 48.94 5.82 -16.44
N ALA A 62 48.77 6.90 -15.69
CA ALA A 62 48.56 6.86 -14.26
C ALA A 62 47.24 6.12 -13.99
N SER A 63 47.34 4.99 -13.31
CA SER A 63 46.21 4.34 -12.65
C SER A 63 45.52 5.37 -11.75
N SER A 64 44.27 5.71 -12.07
CA SER A 64 43.39 6.48 -11.21
C SER A 64 43.12 5.68 -9.94
N GLN A 65 43.97 5.88 -8.94
CA GLN A 65 43.78 5.42 -7.58
C GLN A 65 42.55 6.16 -7.03
N ALA A 66 41.44 5.45 -6.89
CA ALA A 66 40.29 5.94 -6.15
C ALA A 66 40.78 6.35 -4.75
N ALA A 67 40.51 7.60 -4.37
CA ALA A 67 40.76 8.06 -3.02
C ALA A 67 40.00 7.15 -2.05
N PRO A 68 40.62 6.66 -0.96
CA PRO A 68 39.92 5.86 0.02
C PRO A 68 38.83 6.74 0.65
N ALA A 69 37.57 6.30 0.54
CA ALA A 69 36.48 6.85 1.33
C ALA A 69 36.92 6.81 2.79
N SER A 70 36.95 7.98 3.45
CA SER A 70 37.30 8.13 4.85
C SER A 70 36.34 7.29 5.69
N GLN A 71 36.78 6.09 6.09
CA GLN A 71 36.15 5.31 7.16
C GLN A 71 36.25 6.16 8.43
N SER A 72 35.14 6.74 8.86
CA SER A 72 35.04 7.40 10.15
C SER A 72 35.43 6.38 11.23
N ALA A 73 36.48 6.68 11.99
CA ALA A 73 37.03 5.79 13.02
C ALA A 73 35.90 5.22 13.91
N SER A 74 35.95 3.94 14.30
CA SER A 74 34.90 3.36 15.15
C SER A 74 34.76 4.16 16.46
N PRO A 75 33.54 4.43 16.94
CA PRO A 75 33.36 5.22 18.16
C PRO A 75 33.99 4.48 19.35
N THR A 76 34.77 5.21 20.14
CA THR A 76 35.45 4.71 21.34
C THR A 76 34.64 4.95 22.60
N THR A 77 33.60 5.80 22.56
CA THR A 77 32.71 6.09 23.69
C THR A 77 31.25 6.02 23.29
N MET A 78 30.38 5.79 24.28
CA MET A 78 28.94 5.81 24.05
C MET A 78 28.42 7.21 23.70
N ASP A 79 29.11 8.25 24.14
CA ASP A 79 28.79 9.62 23.73
C ASP A 79 29.00 9.83 22.22
N GLN A 80 30.08 9.30 21.65
CA GLN A 80 30.28 9.37 20.21
C GLN A 80 29.21 8.58 19.43
N VAL A 81 28.68 7.49 20.00
CA VAL A 81 27.55 6.76 19.42
C VAL A 81 26.30 7.64 19.39
N VAL A 82 26.02 8.36 20.48
CA VAL A 82 24.89 9.30 20.56
C VAL A 82 25.00 10.40 19.53
N ASP A 83 26.18 11.00 19.37
CA ASP A 83 26.39 12.05 18.37
C ASP A 83 26.12 11.54 16.95
N ARG A 84 26.56 10.32 16.65
CA ARG A 84 26.35 9.70 15.32
C ARG A 84 24.90 9.40 15.04
N PHE A 85 24.15 8.79 15.98
CA PHE A 85 22.77 8.47 15.67
C PHE A 85 21.87 9.72 15.61
N ILE A 86 22.23 10.79 16.32
CA ILE A 86 21.57 12.10 16.16
C ILE A 86 21.83 12.65 14.76
N GLU A 87 23.09 12.65 14.31
CA GLU A 87 23.44 13.08 12.95
C GLU A 87 22.73 12.25 11.87
N ARG A 88 22.68 10.92 12.05
CA ARG A 88 21.97 10.02 11.15
C ARG A 88 20.47 10.29 11.10
N GLU A 89 19.85 10.58 12.24
CA GLU A 89 18.42 10.89 12.30
C GLU A 89 18.10 12.18 11.54
N HIS A 90 18.90 13.23 11.71
CA HIS A 90 18.75 14.46 10.91
C HIS A 90 18.99 14.21 9.42
N GLY A 91 19.99 13.38 9.07
CA GLY A 91 20.25 12.99 7.68
C GLY A 91 19.08 12.23 7.06
N LEU A 92 18.40 11.37 7.82
CA LEU A 92 17.20 10.67 7.39
C LEU A 92 16.05 11.64 7.13
N MET A 93 15.80 12.58 8.04
CA MET A 93 14.74 13.59 7.87
C MET A 93 14.94 14.38 6.58
N LYS A 94 16.16 14.88 6.35
CA LYS A 94 16.51 15.61 5.13
C LYS A 94 16.31 14.79 3.86
N MET A 95 16.63 13.50 3.89
CA MET A 95 16.41 12.59 2.76
C MET A 95 14.92 12.43 2.45
N LEU A 96 14.09 12.40 3.51
CA LEU A 96 12.65 12.20 3.42
C LEU A 96 11.85 13.45 3.02
N GLU A 97 12.38 14.67 3.22
CA GLU A 97 11.69 15.95 2.93
C GLU A 97 11.06 16.04 1.53
N ASN A 98 11.64 15.39 0.51
CA ASN A 98 11.14 15.46 -0.87
C ASN A 98 10.19 14.29 -1.23
N ARG A 99 9.67 13.56 -0.25
CA ARG A 99 8.91 12.32 -0.46
C ARG A 99 7.49 12.43 0.09
N ASN A 100 6.53 11.88 -0.66
CA ASN A 100 5.11 11.90 -0.33
C ASN A 100 4.51 10.48 -0.25
N PRO A 101 4.96 9.63 0.71
CA PRO A 101 4.51 8.26 0.79
C PRO A 101 3.01 8.14 1.08
N VAL A 102 2.45 6.98 0.75
CA VAL A 102 1.11 6.57 1.20
C VAL A 102 1.21 6.13 2.66
N VAL A 103 0.24 6.55 3.46
CA VAL A 103 0.06 6.12 4.85
C VAL A 103 -1.31 5.50 4.99
N GLU A 104 -1.34 4.26 5.45
CA GLU A 104 -2.55 3.55 5.85
C GLU A 104 -2.55 3.34 7.35
N THR A 105 -3.65 3.69 8.02
CA THR A 105 -3.87 3.35 9.43
C THR A 105 -5.18 2.58 9.55
N TYR A 106 -5.10 1.35 10.04
CA TYR A 106 -6.26 0.56 10.44
C TYR A 106 -6.28 0.40 11.96
N LEU A 107 -7.42 0.76 12.59
CA LEU A 107 -7.58 0.82 14.03
C LEU A 107 -8.82 0.04 14.46
N GLN A 108 -8.69 -0.72 15.55
CA GLN A 108 -9.78 -1.45 16.19
C GLN A 108 -9.93 -0.96 17.62
N ASN A 109 -11.08 -0.34 17.92
CA ASN A 109 -11.48 -0.09 19.30
C ASN A 109 -11.87 -1.43 19.94
N LEU A 110 -11.49 -1.62 21.20
CA LEU A 110 -11.58 -2.91 21.87
C LEU A 110 -12.65 -2.91 22.96
N THR A 111 -13.24 -4.07 23.16
CA THR A 111 -14.07 -4.40 24.33
C THR A 111 -13.56 -5.70 24.95
N LEU A 112 -13.78 -5.89 26.25
CA LEU A 112 -13.38 -7.11 26.93
C LEU A 112 -14.44 -8.20 26.73
N ASP A 113 -14.02 -9.33 26.18
CA ASP A 113 -14.75 -10.58 26.16
C ASP A 113 -14.24 -11.50 27.30
N PRO A 114 -15.13 -12.14 28.09
CA PRO A 114 -14.72 -12.99 29.21
C PRO A 114 -13.82 -14.17 28.83
N GLN A 115 -13.96 -14.69 27.61
CA GLN A 115 -13.25 -15.88 27.13
C GLN A 115 -12.07 -15.52 26.23
N LEU A 116 -12.25 -14.55 25.34
CA LEU A 116 -11.25 -14.17 24.33
C LEU A 116 -10.35 -13.02 24.81
N GLY A 117 -10.70 -12.35 25.90
CA GLY A 117 -10.00 -11.15 26.33
C GLY A 117 -10.38 -9.94 25.45
N PRO A 118 -9.47 -8.98 25.22
CA PRO A 118 -9.77 -7.81 24.39
C PRO A 118 -10.05 -8.21 22.94
N VAL A 119 -11.24 -7.88 22.44
CA VAL A 119 -11.69 -8.17 21.07
C VAL A 119 -12.21 -6.90 20.38
N PRO A 120 -12.22 -6.85 19.03
CA PRO A 120 -12.75 -5.70 18.29
C PRO A 120 -14.23 -5.42 18.57
N LYS A 121 -14.52 -4.17 18.91
CA LYS A 121 -15.87 -3.63 19.10
C LYS A 121 -16.35 -2.84 17.89
N ASP A 122 -15.47 -1.99 17.36
CA ASP A 122 -15.68 -1.18 16.16
C ASP A 122 -14.32 -0.80 15.58
N ASP A 123 -14.31 -0.40 14.31
CA ASP A 123 -13.08 -0.16 13.57
C ASP A 123 -13.10 1.12 12.73
N HIS A 124 -11.89 1.59 12.41
CA HIS A 124 -11.65 2.77 11.61
C HIS A 124 -10.53 2.51 10.61
N TYR A 125 -10.70 3.05 9.42
CA TYR A 125 -9.75 2.95 8.34
C TYR A 125 -9.42 4.34 7.80
N PHE A 126 -8.13 4.59 7.61
CA PHE A 126 -7.62 5.84 7.07
C PHE A 126 -6.55 5.52 6.02
N LEU A 127 -6.64 6.20 4.88
CA LEU A 127 -5.63 6.15 3.84
C LEU A 127 -5.39 7.58 3.36
N GLY A 128 -4.13 7.96 3.17
CA GLY A 128 -3.79 9.26 2.63
C GLY A 128 -2.33 9.38 2.23
N ARG A 129 -1.98 10.52 1.61
CA ARG A 129 -0.61 10.92 1.36
C ARG A 129 -0.06 11.69 2.56
N MET A 130 1.19 11.44 2.91
CA MET A 130 1.91 12.22 3.89
C MET A 130 2.97 13.07 3.19
N ASP A 131 2.90 14.39 3.33
CA ASP A 131 3.97 15.30 2.92
C ASP A 131 5.05 15.33 4.02
N LEU A 132 6.25 14.88 3.69
CA LEU A 132 7.37 14.86 4.63
C LEU A 132 8.21 16.15 4.59
N GLY A 133 7.98 17.03 3.62
CA GLY A 133 8.69 18.31 3.45
C GLY A 133 8.05 19.46 4.21
N GLU A 134 6.72 19.49 4.33
CA GLU A 134 6.07 20.52 5.14
C GLU A 134 6.37 20.31 6.63
N SER A 135 7.17 21.22 7.18
CA SER A 135 7.38 21.40 8.62
C SER A 135 6.17 22.09 9.23
N VAL A 136 4.97 21.52 9.12
CA VAL A 136 3.91 21.98 10.02
C VAL A 136 4.31 21.52 11.40
N ASP A 137 4.88 22.44 12.16
CA ASP A 137 5.42 22.17 13.48
C ASP A 137 4.27 21.62 14.33
N ARG A 138 4.49 20.53 15.06
CA ARG A 138 3.44 19.84 15.85
C ARG A 138 2.68 20.82 16.77
N LYS A 139 3.36 21.91 17.16
CA LYS A 139 2.85 23.01 17.99
C LYS A 139 1.76 23.83 17.29
N ASP A 140 1.79 23.96 15.96
CA ASP A 140 0.80 24.74 15.21
C ASP A 140 -0.54 24.00 15.10
N TYR A 141 -0.52 22.68 14.94
CA TYR A 141 -1.74 21.85 14.98
C TYR A 141 -2.41 21.80 16.36
N LEU A 142 -1.62 21.89 17.43
CA LEU A 142 -2.13 21.95 18.80
C LEU A 142 -2.72 23.32 19.15
N ARG A 143 -2.49 24.34 18.30
CA ARG A 143 -2.85 25.72 18.55
C ARG A 143 -4.14 26.13 17.85
N ASP A 144 -4.62 25.37 16.85
CA ASP A 144 -5.75 25.77 16.04
C ASP A 144 -7.07 25.04 16.41
N GLN A 145 -7.77 25.61 17.40
CA GLN A 145 -9.19 25.32 17.69
C GLN A 145 -10.16 26.18 16.84
N SER A 146 -9.71 26.83 15.76
CA SER A 146 -10.46 27.92 15.10
C SER A 146 -10.77 27.71 13.61
N MET A 147 -10.97 26.47 13.16
CA MET A 147 -11.55 26.18 11.82
C MET A 147 -13.06 25.95 11.87
N GLU A 148 -13.78 26.74 12.69
CA GLU A 148 -15.22 26.65 12.91
C GLU A 148 -16.06 27.35 11.80
N LYS A 149 -15.53 27.56 10.59
CA LYS A 149 -16.22 28.39 9.58
C LYS A 149 -16.30 27.89 8.13
N HIS A 150 -15.89 26.67 7.80
CA HIS A 150 -15.95 26.22 6.38
C HIS A 150 -16.73 24.94 6.06
N LEU A 151 -17.50 24.38 6.99
CA LEU A 151 -18.45 23.30 6.65
C LEU A 151 -19.77 23.46 7.42
N LEU A 152 -20.60 24.38 6.97
CA LEU A 152 -22.02 24.37 7.33
C LEU A 152 -22.68 23.15 6.68
N GLY A 153 -22.97 22.13 7.50
CA GLY A 153 -23.70 20.94 7.07
C GLY A 153 -24.09 20.01 8.23
N GLY A 154 -25.07 20.41 9.05
CA GLY A 154 -26.08 19.51 9.64
C GLY A 154 -25.70 18.64 10.86
N PHE A 155 -26.24 19.03 12.01
CA PHE A 155 -26.24 18.39 13.33
C PHE A 155 -26.38 16.85 13.40
N THR A 156 -25.45 16.19 14.11
CA THR A 156 -25.67 15.40 15.36
C THR A 156 -24.43 14.54 15.68
N LYS A 157 -23.81 14.75 16.86
CA LYS A 157 -23.39 13.68 17.81
C LYS A 157 -22.46 14.25 18.90
N LEU A 158 -22.96 14.16 20.14
CA LEU A 158 -22.19 14.29 21.38
C LEU A 158 -20.99 13.30 21.40
N PHE A 159 -19.84 13.79 21.89
CA PHE A 159 -18.66 13.04 22.36
C PHE A 159 -18.08 11.95 21.43
N LYS A 160 -17.89 12.23 20.14
CA LYS A 160 -16.98 11.42 19.30
C LYS A 160 -15.55 11.94 19.40
N MET A 161 -14.67 11.13 19.98
CA MET A 161 -13.23 11.34 19.92
C MET A 161 -12.80 11.19 18.46
N GLN A 162 -12.49 12.30 17.80
CA GLN A 162 -12.07 12.32 16.41
C GLN A 162 -10.59 11.95 16.35
N TYR A 163 -10.29 10.70 15.97
CA TYR A 163 -8.92 10.31 15.64
C TYR A 163 -8.45 11.18 14.47
N GLN A 164 -7.38 11.96 14.67
CA GLN A 164 -6.75 12.70 13.59
C GLN A 164 -5.76 11.77 12.89
N PRO A 165 -6.00 11.36 11.64
CA PRO A 165 -5.18 10.36 10.95
C PRO A 165 -3.69 10.75 10.88
N MET A 166 -3.44 12.05 10.75
CA MET A 166 -2.07 12.58 10.71
C MET A 166 -1.32 12.39 12.03
N GLY A 167 -2.01 12.29 13.18
CA GLY A 167 -1.36 12.08 14.48
C GLY A 167 -0.53 10.79 14.56
N PHE A 168 -0.97 9.72 13.87
CA PHE A 168 -0.25 8.45 13.79
C PHE A 168 0.95 8.53 12.83
N SER A 169 0.88 9.34 11.76
CA SER A 169 1.95 9.44 10.79
C SER A 169 3.20 10.17 11.34
N TRP A 170 3.03 11.05 12.33
CA TRP A 170 4.16 11.67 13.03
C TRP A 170 4.97 10.71 13.91
N MET A 171 4.45 9.50 14.20
CA MET A 171 5.09 8.49 15.06
C MET A 171 6.30 7.78 14.40
N ILE A 172 6.72 8.23 13.21
CA ILE A 172 7.93 7.74 12.53
C ILE A 172 9.23 8.39 13.02
N PHE A 173 9.12 9.54 13.70
CA PHE A 173 10.27 10.32 14.19
C PHE A 173 10.31 10.35 15.71
N ALA A 174 11.52 10.33 16.27
CA ALA A 174 11.71 10.68 17.68
C ALA A 174 11.34 12.15 17.89
N ASP A 175 11.98 13.07 17.17
CA ASP A 175 11.65 14.49 17.20
C ASP A 175 12.12 15.12 15.89
N ARG A 176 11.27 15.87 15.19
CA ARG A 176 11.63 16.43 13.87
C ARG A 176 12.48 17.69 13.96
N SER A 177 12.41 18.42 15.06
CA SER A 177 12.97 19.77 15.15
C SER A 177 14.15 19.83 16.10
N ASP A 178 14.06 19.13 17.25
CA ASP A 178 15.02 19.31 18.34
C ASP A 178 15.54 17.97 18.90
N PHE A 179 15.79 16.98 18.03
CA PHE A 179 16.39 15.71 18.44
C PHE A 179 17.89 15.86 18.72
N ASP A 180 18.23 16.42 19.88
CA ASP A 180 19.60 16.74 20.25
C ASP A 180 19.89 16.51 21.74
N ARG A 181 21.16 16.69 22.14
CA ARG A 181 21.60 16.60 23.53
C ARG A 181 21.18 17.78 24.41
N GLN A 182 20.74 18.90 23.84
CA GLN A 182 20.24 20.04 24.62
C GLN A 182 18.86 19.73 25.19
N HIS A 183 18.06 18.95 24.46
CA HIS A 183 16.68 18.62 24.80
C HIS A 183 16.50 17.22 25.37
N TYR A 184 17.43 16.30 25.13
CA TYR A 184 17.32 14.91 25.56
C TYR A 184 18.50 14.41 26.41
N ASP A 185 18.19 13.51 27.32
CA ASP A 185 19.14 12.65 28.01
C ASP A 185 19.09 11.24 27.39
N PHE A 186 20.26 10.68 27.09
CA PHE A 186 20.41 9.38 26.46
C PHE A 186 21.12 8.43 27.42
N LYS A 187 20.50 7.29 27.72
CA LYS A 187 21.06 6.28 28.62
C LYS A 187 21.18 4.95 27.91
N TYR A 188 22.41 4.48 27.71
CA TYR A 188 22.66 3.15 27.18
C TYR A 188 22.19 2.06 28.16
N ILE A 189 21.55 1.03 27.62
CA ILE A 189 20.99 -0.08 28.39
C ILE A 189 21.77 -1.36 28.11
N HIS A 190 21.73 -1.86 26.87
CA HIS A 190 22.38 -3.11 26.47
C HIS A 190 22.51 -3.21 24.93
N ARG A 191 23.01 -4.35 24.45
CA ARG A 191 23.01 -4.73 23.03
C ARG A 191 22.03 -5.87 22.82
N GLU A 192 21.29 -5.86 21.73
CA GLU A 192 20.42 -6.97 21.34
C GLU A 192 20.38 -7.13 19.82
N PHE A 193 19.85 -8.26 19.36
CA PHE A 193 19.64 -8.51 17.94
C PHE A 193 18.17 -8.30 17.58
N LEU A 194 17.93 -7.54 16.52
CA LEU A 194 16.64 -7.47 15.83
C LEU A 194 16.80 -8.18 14.48
N GLY A 195 16.43 -9.46 14.42
CA GLY A 195 16.76 -10.30 13.27
C GLY A 195 18.28 -10.46 13.11
N ASP A 196 18.82 -10.09 11.95
CA ASP A 196 20.25 -10.20 11.64
C ASP A 196 21.02 -8.91 12.00
N VAL A 197 20.32 -7.90 12.52
CA VAL A 197 20.88 -6.59 12.84
C VAL A 197 21.22 -6.54 14.32
N ARG A 198 22.49 -6.28 14.63
CA ARG A 198 22.91 -6.01 16.00
C ARG A 198 22.63 -4.55 16.33
N CYS A 199 21.98 -4.33 17.46
CA CYS A 199 21.56 -3.02 17.92
C CYS A 199 22.19 -2.65 19.27
N LEU A 200 22.44 -1.35 19.46
CA LEU A 200 22.68 -0.70 20.74
C LEU A 200 21.35 -0.09 21.21
N VAL A 201 20.98 -0.34 22.46
CA VAL A 201 19.68 0.09 23.01
C VAL A 201 19.86 1.25 23.96
N PHE A 202 19.06 2.30 23.77
CA PHE A 202 19.09 3.51 24.59
C PHE A 202 17.70 3.86 25.10
N ASP A 203 17.60 4.20 26.38
CA ASP A 203 16.47 4.97 26.88
C ASP A 203 16.69 6.45 26.60
N VAL A 204 15.64 7.13 26.16
CA VAL A 204 15.62 8.55 25.79
C VAL A 204 14.56 9.26 26.61
N THR A 205 14.98 10.28 27.34
CA THR A 205 14.10 11.06 28.21
C THR A 205 14.26 12.54 27.89
N PRO A 206 13.16 13.29 27.70
CA PRO A 206 13.25 14.72 27.49
C PRO A 206 13.65 15.42 28.80
N LYS A 207 14.50 16.44 28.68
CA LYS A 207 14.90 17.28 29.80
C LYS A 207 13.72 18.12 30.30
N LYS A 208 13.78 18.55 31.57
CA LYS A 208 12.66 19.22 32.27
C LYS A 208 12.09 20.44 31.52
N ASP A 209 12.94 21.17 30.80
CA ASP A 209 12.57 22.40 30.09
C ASP A 209 12.59 22.24 28.56
N ALA A 210 12.58 21.00 28.04
CA ALA A 210 12.68 20.73 26.62
C ALA A 210 11.41 21.10 25.81
N GLY A 211 10.32 21.51 26.47
CA GLY A 211 9.03 21.82 25.83
C GLY A 211 8.02 20.68 25.94
N LYS A 212 6.98 20.68 25.09
CA LYS A 212 5.89 19.68 25.08
C LYS A 212 6.01 18.77 23.86
N GLY A 213 5.47 17.55 23.97
CA GLY A 213 5.38 16.61 22.85
C GLY A 213 6.72 16.05 22.38
N ARG A 214 7.69 15.91 23.30
CA ARG A 214 9.01 15.32 23.08
C ARG A 214 8.96 13.81 23.23
N PHE A 215 9.84 13.07 22.55
CA PHE A 215 9.84 11.61 22.65
C PHE A 215 10.31 11.14 24.02
N LEU A 216 9.60 10.16 24.58
CA LEU A 216 9.96 9.48 25.81
C LEU A 216 9.82 7.99 25.54
N GLY A 217 10.94 7.26 25.62
CA GLY A 217 10.93 5.83 25.32
C GLY A 217 12.30 5.25 25.09
N ARG A 218 12.36 4.25 24.23
CA ARG A 218 13.54 3.46 23.91
C ARG A 218 13.81 3.48 22.42
N LEU A 219 15.09 3.57 22.06
CA LEU A 219 15.59 3.51 20.70
C LEU A 219 16.52 2.31 20.52
N TRP A 220 16.46 1.72 19.33
CA TRP A 220 17.39 0.70 18.86
C TRP A 220 18.20 1.27 17.72
N ILE A 221 19.51 1.28 17.90
CA ILE A 221 20.48 1.88 16.99
C ILE A 221 21.30 0.75 16.37
N GLU A 222 21.32 0.59 15.05
CA GLU A 222 22.15 -0.46 14.45
C GLU A 222 23.66 -0.15 14.55
N ASP A 223 24.50 -1.19 14.57
CA ASP A 223 25.89 -1.07 14.99
C ASP A 223 26.92 -0.66 13.91
N GLN A 224 26.51 -0.44 12.66
CA GLN A 224 27.42 -0.07 11.56
C GLN A 224 27.38 1.43 11.27
N ASP A 225 26.23 1.93 10.86
CA ASP A 225 26.02 3.32 10.46
C ASP A 225 25.44 4.18 11.59
N PHE A 226 25.02 3.57 12.69
CA PHE A 226 24.34 4.18 13.83
C PHE A 226 22.97 4.74 13.49
N SER A 227 22.23 4.11 12.58
CA SER A 227 20.85 4.52 12.27
C SER A 227 19.88 4.00 13.34
N ILE A 228 18.88 4.81 13.71
CA ILE A 228 17.73 4.33 14.50
C ILE A 228 16.90 3.39 13.62
N VAL A 229 16.66 2.16 14.09
CA VAL A 229 15.90 1.13 13.37
C VAL A 229 14.55 0.79 14.01
N ARG A 230 14.39 1.10 15.30
CA ARG A 230 13.13 0.93 16.05
C ARG A 230 13.00 2.02 17.11
N LEU A 231 11.77 2.50 17.32
CA LEU A 231 11.38 3.41 18.38
C LEU A 231 10.20 2.82 19.14
N ASN A 232 10.30 2.72 20.47
CA ASN A 232 9.20 2.26 21.31
C ASN A 232 8.96 3.26 22.43
N GLY A 233 7.78 3.86 22.51
CA GLY A 233 7.53 4.89 23.51
C GLY A 233 6.29 5.73 23.24
N THR A 234 6.30 6.94 23.78
CA THR A 234 5.22 7.93 23.63
C THR A 234 5.80 9.33 23.53
N TYR A 235 4.94 10.34 23.40
CA TYR A 235 5.34 11.75 23.49
C TYR A 235 4.92 12.35 24.83
N ALA A 236 5.80 13.16 25.43
CA ALA A 236 5.60 13.80 26.73
C ALA A 236 6.30 15.16 26.79
N PRO A 237 5.87 16.08 27.66
CA PRO A 237 4.60 16.09 28.39
C PRO A 237 3.40 16.37 27.46
N ARG A 238 2.25 15.78 27.81
CA ARG A 238 0.99 15.90 27.08
C ARG A 238 0.37 17.30 27.24
N PRO A 239 -0.02 18.00 26.16
CA PRO A 239 -0.87 19.19 26.26
C PRO A 239 -2.23 18.88 26.91
N LYS A 240 -2.88 19.89 27.48
CA LYS A 240 -4.26 19.74 27.97
C LYS A 240 -5.16 19.42 26.76
N ASN A 241 -5.96 18.35 26.87
CA ASN A 241 -6.89 17.84 25.84
C ASN A 241 -6.30 17.16 24.59
N SER A 242 -5.00 16.83 24.53
CA SER A 242 -4.39 16.16 23.36
C SER A 242 -3.90 14.76 23.70
N TYR A 243 -4.26 13.71 22.98
CA TYR A 243 -3.82 12.35 23.31
C TYR A 243 -2.51 12.01 22.60
N PHE A 244 -1.56 11.42 23.34
CA PHE A 244 -0.36 10.82 22.78
C PHE A 244 -0.43 9.33 23.08
N PHE A 245 -0.44 8.54 22.02
CA PHE A 245 -0.55 7.09 22.13
C PHE A 245 0.84 6.48 22.20
N HIS A 246 0.93 5.32 22.86
CA HIS A 246 2.11 4.49 22.81
C HIS A 246 2.27 3.92 21.40
N MET A 247 3.51 3.91 20.94
CA MET A 247 3.88 3.51 19.60
C MET A 247 5.08 2.57 19.62
N ASP A 248 5.10 1.65 18.66
CA ASP A 248 6.24 0.82 18.29
C ASP A 248 6.48 1.00 16.78
N SER A 249 7.47 1.83 16.45
CA SER A 249 7.78 2.27 15.09
C SER A 249 9.02 1.54 14.58
N TRP A 250 8.95 0.98 13.38
CA TRP A 250 9.98 0.15 12.76
C TRP A 250 10.43 0.71 11.42
N ARG A 251 11.73 0.61 11.16
CA ARG A 251 12.38 1.05 9.93
C ARG A 251 13.07 -0.12 9.24
N LEU A 252 13.09 -0.12 7.92
CA LEU A 252 13.65 -1.18 7.08
C LEU A 252 14.81 -0.63 6.24
N ASN A 253 15.87 -1.43 6.05
CA ASN A 253 16.99 -1.05 5.19
C ASN A 253 16.71 -1.44 3.74
N LEU A 254 16.01 -0.55 3.04
CA LEU A 254 15.51 -0.77 1.68
C LEU A 254 16.35 -0.07 0.62
N ILE A 255 17.15 0.92 1.03
CA ILE A 255 18.06 1.68 0.17
C ILE A 255 19.44 1.82 0.84
N PRO A 256 20.52 2.01 0.06
CA PRO A 256 21.85 2.23 0.61
C PRO A 256 21.87 3.41 1.59
N GLY A 257 22.49 3.20 2.76
CA GLY A 257 22.76 4.25 3.74
C GLY A 257 21.59 4.69 4.64
N TYR A 258 20.35 4.23 4.39
CA TYR A 258 19.18 4.64 5.18
C TYR A 258 18.28 3.48 5.62
N TRP A 259 17.71 3.66 6.81
CA TRP A 259 16.63 2.84 7.36
C TRP A 259 15.33 3.64 7.28
N VAL A 260 14.43 3.22 6.40
CA VAL A 260 13.22 3.98 6.04
C VAL A 260 12.04 3.53 6.92
N PRO A 261 11.24 4.45 7.49
CA PRO A 261 10.04 4.09 8.24
C PRO A 261 9.07 3.25 7.41
N ALA A 262 8.51 2.19 7.99
CA ALA A 262 7.61 1.29 7.27
C ALA A 262 6.38 0.90 8.08
N TYR A 263 6.55 0.66 9.39
CA TYR A 263 5.50 0.14 10.24
C TYR A 263 5.42 0.89 11.56
N ILE A 264 4.19 1.11 12.04
CA ILE A 264 3.93 1.60 13.38
C ILE A 264 2.80 0.77 13.96
N TYR A 265 3.03 0.21 15.14
CA TYR A 265 1.98 -0.37 15.96
C TYR A 265 1.63 0.60 17.08
N SER A 266 0.35 0.81 17.35
CA SER A 266 -0.10 1.59 18.50
C SER A 266 -1.12 0.79 19.29
N GLU A 267 -1.00 0.84 20.61
CA GLU A 267 -1.95 0.18 21.50
C GLU A 267 -2.16 1.05 22.74
N GLU A 268 -3.42 1.19 23.10
CA GLU A 268 -3.85 1.83 24.35
C GLU A 268 -4.89 0.95 25.01
N GLY A 269 -5.03 1.11 26.32
CA GLY A 269 -6.05 0.43 27.11
C GLY A 269 -5.45 -0.23 28.34
N ASP A 270 -6.18 -0.09 29.43
CA ASP A 270 -5.96 -0.87 30.64
C ASP A 270 -7.28 -1.56 31.00
N PHE A 271 -7.31 -2.87 30.87
CA PHE A 271 -8.46 -3.71 31.22
C PHE A 271 -8.41 -4.19 32.67
N SER A 272 -7.50 -3.66 33.49
CA SER A 272 -7.38 -3.98 34.92
C SER A 272 -8.57 -3.45 35.72
N ALA A 273 -8.90 -4.15 36.81
CA ALA A 273 -9.95 -3.75 37.72
C ALA A 273 -9.69 -2.35 38.30
N GLY A 274 -10.59 -1.39 38.02
CA GLY A 274 -10.49 0.00 38.50
C GLY A 274 -9.82 0.99 37.54
N ALA A 275 -9.46 0.56 36.32
CA ALA A 275 -8.91 1.44 35.30
C ALA A 275 -9.88 2.60 34.94
N LYS A 276 -9.38 3.84 35.02
CA LYS A 276 -10.15 5.05 34.67
C LYS A 276 -10.03 5.41 33.19
N ASN A 277 -9.06 4.83 32.47
CA ASN A 277 -8.84 5.13 31.07
C ASN A 277 -9.85 4.35 30.22
N LYS A 278 -10.74 5.06 29.53
CA LYS A 278 -11.83 4.46 28.76
C LYS A 278 -11.45 4.14 27.31
N ILE A 279 -10.25 4.50 26.90
CA ILE A 279 -9.75 4.30 25.55
C ILE A 279 -8.97 3.00 25.54
N ALA A 280 -9.48 2.01 24.81
CA ALA A 280 -8.78 0.78 24.52
C ALA A 280 -8.85 0.52 23.01
N PHE A 281 -7.70 0.52 22.34
CA PHE A 281 -7.62 0.26 20.91
C PHE A 281 -6.28 -0.37 20.54
N LYS A 282 -6.25 -1.01 19.38
CA LYS A 282 -5.02 -1.37 18.67
C LYS A 282 -5.04 -0.79 17.27
N ALA A 283 -3.89 -0.40 16.75
CA ALA A 283 -3.77 0.12 15.40
C ALA A 283 -2.49 -0.34 14.72
N GLN A 284 -2.58 -0.61 13.41
CA GLN A 284 -1.45 -0.77 12.52
C GLN A 284 -1.42 0.41 11.57
N THR A 285 -0.26 1.08 11.49
CA THR A 285 0.04 2.04 10.44
C THR A 285 1.14 1.48 9.54
N ARG A 286 0.91 1.53 8.23
CA ARG A 286 1.87 1.13 7.20
C ARG A 286 2.18 2.33 6.32
N ILE A 287 3.45 2.43 5.91
CA ILE A 287 3.94 3.55 5.09
C ILE A 287 4.70 2.95 3.92
N TRP A 288 4.37 3.39 2.71
CA TRP A 288 5.00 2.89 1.48
C TRP A 288 4.93 3.93 0.36
N GLY A 289 5.44 3.57 -0.81
CA GLY A 289 5.46 4.45 -1.97
C GLY A 289 6.46 5.59 -1.84
N TYR A 290 7.57 5.37 -1.13
CA TYR A 290 8.63 6.37 -1.03
C TYR A 290 9.28 6.65 -2.40
N ASP A 291 9.30 5.66 -3.30
CA ASP A 291 9.81 5.80 -4.66
C ASP A 291 8.74 5.55 -5.72
N LEU A 292 7.53 6.04 -5.45
CA LEU A 292 6.52 6.14 -6.49
C LEU A 292 7.09 7.01 -7.61
N LYS A 293 7.42 6.34 -8.71
CA LYS A 293 7.97 6.96 -9.90
C LYS A 293 7.06 8.14 -10.27
N LYS A 294 7.53 9.37 -10.08
CA LYS A 294 6.99 10.52 -10.82
C LYS A 294 7.31 10.20 -12.28
N ASP A 295 6.30 9.79 -13.05
CA ASP A 295 6.41 9.35 -14.44
C ASP A 295 7.56 9.98 -15.24
N GLY A 296 8.12 9.15 -16.11
CA GLY A 296 8.29 9.60 -17.49
C GLY A 296 9.51 9.03 -18.16
N LYS A 297 9.31 7.97 -18.97
CA LYS A 297 9.91 7.77 -20.32
C LYS A 297 11.44 7.82 -20.49
N GLY A 298 12.23 8.12 -19.46
CA GLY A 298 13.69 8.12 -19.51
C GLY A 298 14.25 6.71 -19.60
N ASP A 299 13.69 5.78 -18.83
CA ASP A 299 14.08 4.36 -18.89
C ASP A 299 13.66 3.71 -20.22
N GLU A 300 12.50 4.08 -20.78
CA GLU A 300 12.07 3.58 -22.10
C GLU A 300 13.03 4.04 -23.21
N LEU A 301 13.45 5.30 -23.23
CA LEU A 301 14.46 5.78 -24.20
C LEU A 301 15.82 5.12 -24.01
N THR A 302 16.16 4.66 -22.80
CA THR A 302 17.43 3.99 -22.51
C THR A 302 17.36 2.49 -22.82
N GLN A 303 16.20 1.86 -22.69
CA GLN A 303 15.96 0.45 -23.04
C GLN A 303 15.70 0.22 -24.54
N VAL A 304 15.11 1.19 -25.25
CA VAL A 304 14.89 1.11 -26.71
C VAL A 304 16.21 1.01 -27.50
N LEU A 305 17.34 1.40 -26.91
CA LEU A 305 18.67 1.26 -27.52
C LEU A 305 19.29 -0.15 -27.38
N VAL A 306 18.73 -1.04 -26.54
CA VAL A 306 19.35 -2.35 -26.25
C VAL A 306 18.67 -3.51 -26.99
N ASP A 307 17.44 -3.35 -27.47
CA ASP A 307 16.71 -4.42 -28.17
C ASP A 307 16.39 -4.08 -29.64
N SER A 308 17.42 -4.07 -30.48
CA SER A 308 17.30 -3.91 -31.95
C SER A 308 16.77 -5.18 -32.65
N SER A 309 16.22 -6.14 -31.91
CA SER A 309 15.69 -7.40 -32.44
C SER A 309 14.17 -7.39 -32.69
N VAL A 310 13.46 -6.32 -32.30
CA VAL A 310 12.04 -6.15 -32.58
C VAL A 310 11.85 -5.87 -34.07
N LYS A 311 11.42 -6.90 -34.81
CA LYS A 311 11.00 -6.73 -36.21
C LYS A 311 9.74 -5.88 -36.23
N ASP A 312 9.84 -4.70 -36.83
CA ASP A 312 8.68 -3.89 -37.17
C ASP A 312 7.80 -4.63 -38.17
N THR A 313 6.71 -5.22 -37.67
CA THR A 313 5.69 -5.91 -38.48
C THR A 313 4.54 -5.00 -38.87
N SER A 314 4.63 -3.68 -38.63
CA SER A 314 3.56 -2.72 -38.97
C SER A 314 3.19 -2.74 -40.46
N ALA A 315 4.18 -2.98 -41.33
CA ALA A 315 3.98 -3.11 -42.78
C ALA A 315 3.16 -4.36 -43.20
N ALA A 316 3.00 -5.35 -42.31
CA ALA A 316 2.21 -6.57 -42.54
C ALA A 316 0.95 -6.64 -41.65
N ALA A 317 0.72 -5.63 -40.79
CA ALA A 317 -0.45 -5.58 -39.94
C ALA A 317 -1.69 -5.20 -40.77
N GLN A 318 -2.67 -6.10 -40.83
CA GLN A 318 -3.99 -5.78 -41.37
C GLN A 318 -4.78 -5.00 -40.31
N ASP A 319 -5.70 -4.14 -40.76
CA ASP A 319 -6.63 -3.45 -39.87
C ASP A 319 -7.39 -4.47 -39.01
N ALA A 320 -7.48 -4.19 -37.70
CA ALA A 320 -8.23 -5.03 -36.78
C ALA A 320 -9.70 -5.10 -37.21
N SER A 321 -10.28 -6.31 -37.23
CA SER A 321 -11.73 -6.44 -37.43
C SER A 321 -12.49 -5.74 -36.30
N PRO A 322 -13.75 -5.32 -36.49
CA PRO A 322 -14.50 -4.58 -35.46
C PRO A 322 -14.51 -5.26 -34.08
N LEU A 323 -14.63 -6.59 -34.04
CA LEU A 323 -14.59 -7.36 -32.79
C LEU A 323 -13.19 -7.42 -32.17
N GLN A 324 -12.13 -7.49 -32.98
CA GLN A 324 -10.75 -7.41 -32.48
C GLN A 324 -10.46 -6.02 -31.92
N ALA A 325 -10.86 -4.97 -32.63
CA ALA A 325 -10.71 -3.59 -32.18
C ALA A 325 -11.44 -3.35 -30.84
N GLU A 326 -12.65 -3.87 -30.66
CA GLU A 326 -13.37 -3.77 -29.38
C GLU A 326 -12.63 -4.48 -28.22
N ARG A 327 -12.00 -5.63 -28.49
CA ARG A 327 -11.22 -6.36 -27.49
C ARG A 327 -9.91 -5.65 -27.14
N GLU A 328 -9.22 -5.11 -28.13
CA GLU A 328 -8.02 -4.28 -27.92
C GLU A 328 -8.37 -3.04 -27.11
N TRP A 329 -9.52 -2.41 -27.39
CA TRP A 329 -10.02 -1.26 -26.66
C TRP A 329 -10.32 -1.59 -25.18
N GLN A 330 -10.93 -2.74 -24.92
CA GLN A 330 -11.14 -3.23 -23.54
C GLN A 330 -9.81 -3.52 -22.83
N GLN A 331 -8.83 -4.07 -23.54
CA GLN A 331 -7.51 -4.31 -22.98
C GLN A 331 -6.79 -3.00 -22.62
N GLN A 332 -6.84 -2.00 -23.49
CA GLN A 332 -6.28 -0.68 -23.19
C GLN A 332 -6.95 -0.04 -21.96
N ALA A 333 -8.27 -0.16 -21.84
CA ALA A 333 -9.00 0.31 -20.66
C ALA A 333 -8.51 -0.36 -19.36
N GLU A 334 -8.29 -1.67 -19.43
CA GLU A 334 -7.80 -2.48 -18.32
C GLU A 334 -6.37 -2.10 -17.93
N ASP A 335 -5.47 -2.01 -18.91
CA ASP A 335 -4.08 -1.63 -18.70
C ASP A 335 -3.95 -0.22 -18.13
N ASN A 336 -4.75 0.75 -18.63
CA ASN A 336 -4.81 2.11 -18.10
C ASN A 336 -5.21 2.15 -16.61
N VAL A 337 -6.20 1.35 -16.22
CA VAL A 337 -6.64 1.27 -14.82
C VAL A 337 -5.55 0.67 -13.94
N VAL A 338 -4.93 -0.42 -14.38
CA VAL A 338 -3.83 -1.09 -13.65
C VAL A 338 -2.65 -0.15 -13.48
N GLU A 339 -2.22 0.53 -14.55
CA GLU A 339 -1.15 1.52 -14.52
C GLU A 339 -1.49 2.69 -13.59
N ARG A 340 -2.72 3.22 -13.66
CA ARG A 340 -3.16 4.32 -12.81
C ARG A 340 -3.14 3.96 -11.33
N LEU A 341 -3.64 2.77 -10.97
CA LEU A 341 -3.65 2.28 -9.59
C LEU A 341 -2.23 2.01 -9.08
N GLN A 342 -1.34 1.47 -9.93
CA GLN A 342 0.05 1.24 -9.57
C GLN A 342 0.80 2.57 -9.36
N ARG A 343 0.62 3.54 -10.26
CA ARG A 343 1.19 4.89 -10.14
C ARG A 343 0.70 5.62 -8.89
N ALA A 344 -0.56 5.42 -8.52
CA ALA A 344 -1.13 5.96 -7.28
C ALA A 344 -0.58 5.26 -6.01
N GLY A 345 0.25 4.22 -6.14
CA GLY A 345 0.73 3.42 -5.01
C GLY A 345 -0.37 2.62 -4.34
N LEU A 346 -1.44 2.28 -5.05
CA LEU A 346 -2.53 1.44 -4.53
C LEU A 346 -2.38 -0.02 -4.97
N LEU A 347 -1.75 -0.27 -6.11
CA LEU A 347 -1.51 -1.61 -6.65
C LEU A 347 -0.02 -1.94 -6.62
N ALA A 348 0.33 -3.14 -6.16
CA ALA A 348 1.71 -3.62 -6.17
C ALA A 348 2.20 -3.77 -7.62
N PRO A 349 3.49 -3.49 -7.92
CA PRO A 349 4.10 -3.94 -9.17
C PRO A 349 4.04 -5.46 -9.30
N GLU A 350 4.07 -5.97 -10.54
CA GLU A 350 4.02 -7.41 -10.79
C GLU A 350 5.12 -8.17 -10.02
N GLY A 351 4.73 -9.27 -9.38
CA GLY A 351 5.60 -10.00 -8.46
C GLY A 351 5.21 -11.46 -8.22
N ASP A 352 5.86 -12.06 -7.22
CA ASP A 352 5.68 -13.50 -6.93
C ASP A 352 4.33 -13.83 -6.31
N VAL A 353 3.72 -12.90 -5.57
CA VAL A 353 2.37 -13.11 -5.03
C VAL A 353 1.35 -13.24 -6.16
N ASP A 354 1.47 -12.42 -7.22
CA ASP A 354 0.61 -12.53 -8.40
C ASP A 354 0.71 -13.91 -9.05
N LYS A 355 1.92 -14.47 -9.16
CA LYS A 355 2.09 -15.84 -9.72
C LYS A 355 1.38 -16.90 -8.88
N ILE A 356 1.35 -16.74 -7.56
CA ILE A 356 0.64 -17.65 -6.66
C ILE A 356 -0.87 -17.53 -6.87
N LEU A 357 -1.40 -16.31 -6.91
CA LEU A 357 -2.81 -16.06 -7.21
C LEU A 357 -3.18 -16.62 -8.59
N GLN A 358 -2.34 -16.37 -9.59
CA GLN A 358 -2.50 -16.88 -10.95
C GLN A 358 -2.52 -18.40 -11.01
N THR A 359 -1.72 -19.08 -10.18
CA THR A 359 -1.71 -20.55 -10.11
C THR A 359 -3.08 -21.08 -9.66
N VAL A 360 -3.69 -20.45 -8.64
CA VAL A 360 -5.02 -20.83 -8.17
C VAL A 360 -6.07 -20.56 -9.25
N VAL A 361 -6.04 -19.40 -9.91
CA VAL A 361 -6.94 -19.08 -11.03
C VAL A 361 -6.79 -20.08 -12.18
N ASN A 362 -5.56 -20.41 -12.58
CA ASN A 362 -5.29 -21.38 -13.64
C ASN A 362 -5.85 -22.76 -13.29
N ASN A 363 -5.70 -23.21 -12.04
CA ASN A 363 -6.28 -24.46 -11.59
C ASN A 363 -7.81 -24.45 -11.74
N LEU A 364 -8.48 -23.35 -11.34
CA LEU A 364 -9.92 -23.18 -11.50
C LEU A 364 -10.34 -23.22 -12.98
N GLN A 365 -9.59 -22.56 -13.87
CA GLN A 365 -9.90 -22.54 -15.30
C GLN A 365 -9.73 -23.92 -15.95
N ILE A 366 -8.60 -24.59 -15.68
CA ILE A 366 -8.25 -25.88 -16.28
C ILE A 366 -9.26 -26.95 -15.89
N THR A 367 -9.61 -27.08 -14.60
CA THR A 367 -10.54 -28.12 -14.17
C THR A 367 -11.98 -27.90 -14.63
N ASN A 368 -12.32 -26.67 -15.03
CA ASN A 368 -13.66 -26.31 -15.49
C ASN A 368 -13.75 -26.14 -17.01
N ASN A 369 -12.67 -26.42 -17.76
CA ASN A 369 -12.57 -26.21 -19.20
C ASN A 369 -12.99 -24.78 -19.62
N ILE A 370 -12.56 -23.78 -18.84
CA ILE A 370 -12.87 -22.38 -19.12
C ILE A 370 -11.85 -21.84 -20.12
N GLU A 371 -12.29 -21.61 -21.35
CA GLU A 371 -11.52 -20.96 -22.40
C GLU A 371 -12.01 -19.52 -22.56
N LEU A 372 -11.15 -18.55 -22.25
CA LEU A 372 -11.44 -17.13 -22.41
C LEU A 372 -10.64 -16.56 -23.60
N PRO A 373 -11.21 -15.59 -24.34
CA PRO A 373 -10.56 -15.00 -25.49
C PRO A 373 -9.32 -14.17 -25.13
N ARG A 374 -9.21 -13.72 -23.88
CA ARG A 374 -8.04 -13.03 -23.31
C ARG A 374 -7.61 -13.74 -22.03
N PRO A 375 -6.30 -13.80 -21.73
CA PRO A 375 -5.81 -14.42 -20.51
C PRO A 375 -6.31 -13.67 -19.27
N VAL A 376 -6.55 -14.40 -18.19
CA VAL A 376 -6.85 -13.80 -16.88
C VAL A 376 -5.54 -13.44 -16.20
N ARG A 377 -5.46 -12.24 -15.63
CA ARG A 377 -4.34 -11.78 -14.82
C ARG A 377 -4.78 -11.64 -13.37
N THR A 378 -3.83 -11.67 -12.44
CA THR A 378 -4.07 -11.41 -11.02
C THR A 378 -3.12 -10.34 -10.52
N ARG A 379 -3.60 -9.44 -9.66
CA ARG A 379 -2.82 -8.34 -9.08
C ARG A 379 -3.17 -8.12 -7.62
N VAL A 380 -2.23 -7.60 -6.84
CA VAL A 380 -2.41 -7.29 -5.41
C VAL A 380 -2.65 -5.80 -5.17
N LEU A 381 -3.79 -5.48 -4.57
CA LEU A 381 -4.06 -4.14 -4.01
C LEU A 381 -3.39 -4.06 -2.63
N LEU A 382 -2.66 -2.98 -2.35
CA LEU A 382 -1.79 -2.85 -1.17
C LEU A 382 -2.55 -2.61 0.15
N THR A 383 -3.83 -2.27 0.07
CA THR A 383 -4.64 -1.83 1.20
C THR A 383 -5.21 -2.98 2.05
N SER A 384 -5.62 -2.65 3.27
CA SER A 384 -6.16 -3.53 4.30
C SER A 384 -7.64 -3.93 4.17
N PRO A 385 -8.57 -3.09 3.66
CA PRO A 385 -9.98 -3.49 3.52
C PRO A 385 -10.11 -4.81 2.74
N LEU A 386 -10.99 -5.70 3.18
CA LEU A 386 -11.20 -7.00 2.54
C LEU A 386 -11.96 -6.79 1.24
N GLU A 387 -11.24 -6.74 0.14
CA GLU A 387 -11.75 -6.24 -1.12
C GLU A 387 -11.21 -7.05 -2.28
N THR A 388 -12.12 -7.35 -3.21
CA THR A 388 -11.81 -7.88 -4.53
C THR A 388 -12.67 -7.20 -5.59
N PHE A 389 -12.14 -7.17 -6.80
CA PHE A 389 -12.87 -6.75 -7.99
C PHE A 389 -12.15 -7.29 -9.23
N SER A 390 -12.85 -7.27 -10.35
CA SER A 390 -12.27 -7.53 -11.66
C SER A 390 -12.30 -6.27 -12.53
N VAL A 391 -11.24 -6.08 -13.30
CA VAL A 391 -11.13 -5.03 -14.32
C VAL A 391 -10.80 -5.72 -15.63
N GLY A 392 -11.77 -5.79 -16.55
CA GLY A 392 -11.61 -6.61 -17.74
C GLY A 392 -11.30 -8.06 -17.36
N ASN A 393 -10.14 -8.57 -17.75
CA ASN A 393 -9.68 -9.91 -17.40
C ASN A 393 -8.67 -9.92 -16.23
N THR A 394 -8.46 -8.80 -15.53
CA THR A 394 -7.58 -8.73 -14.37
C THR A 394 -8.37 -8.82 -13.07
N ILE A 395 -8.10 -9.83 -12.25
CA ILE A 395 -8.63 -9.98 -10.89
C ILE A 395 -7.69 -9.26 -9.93
N VAL A 396 -8.24 -8.37 -9.10
CA VAL A 396 -7.49 -7.65 -8.07
C VAL A 396 -7.94 -8.12 -6.69
N VAL A 397 -6.99 -8.45 -5.82
CA VAL A 397 -7.24 -8.90 -4.45
C VAL A 397 -6.45 -8.04 -3.47
N SER A 398 -7.10 -7.57 -2.41
CA SER A 398 -6.43 -6.78 -1.38
C SER A 398 -5.47 -7.58 -0.51
N ARG A 399 -4.39 -6.92 -0.10
CA ARG A 399 -3.40 -7.45 0.85
C ARG A 399 -4.07 -7.91 2.13
N GLY A 400 -5.00 -7.11 2.67
CA GLY A 400 -5.72 -7.46 3.88
C GLY A 400 -6.58 -8.71 3.73
N LEU A 401 -7.19 -8.96 2.56
CA LEU A 401 -7.90 -10.20 2.30
C LEU A 401 -6.96 -11.41 2.24
N ILE A 402 -5.82 -11.28 1.56
CA ILE A 402 -4.81 -12.34 1.51
C ILE A 402 -4.28 -12.67 2.92
N ASP A 403 -4.11 -11.67 3.78
CA ASP A 403 -3.64 -11.83 5.17
C ASP A 403 -4.57 -12.70 6.02
N VAL A 404 -5.90 -12.56 5.87
CA VAL A 404 -6.88 -13.17 6.78
C VAL A 404 -7.42 -14.53 6.34
N LEU A 405 -7.22 -14.91 5.08
CA LEU A 405 -7.69 -16.20 4.56
C LEU A 405 -6.91 -17.35 5.23
N PRO A 406 -7.57 -18.41 5.74
CA PRO A 406 -6.88 -19.47 6.47
C PRO A 406 -6.08 -20.40 5.55
N ASP A 407 -6.52 -20.61 4.32
CA ASP A 407 -5.95 -21.59 3.39
C ASP A 407 -6.21 -21.27 1.91
N GLU A 408 -5.66 -22.11 1.04
CA GLU A 408 -5.78 -21.98 -0.42
C GLU A 408 -7.22 -22.22 -0.92
N ALA A 409 -8.03 -23.04 -0.23
CA ALA A 409 -9.43 -23.26 -0.63
C ALA A 409 -10.29 -22.02 -0.39
N SER A 410 -10.04 -21.31 0.71
CA SER A 410 -10.64 -20.01 1.01
C SER A 410 -10.18 -18.95 0.01
N LEU A 411 -8.91 -18.96 -0.40
CA LEU A 411 -8.41 -18.10 -1.48
C LEU A 411 -9.07 -18.42 -2.82
N ALA A 412 -9.23 -19.70 -3.15
CA ALA A 412 -9.89 -20.14 -4.36
C ALA A 412 -11.36 -19.69 -4.39
N MET A 413 -12.07 -19.69 -3.25
CA MET A 413 -13.42 -19.14 -3.15
C MET A 413 -13.48 -17.68 -3.60
N VAL A 414 -12.58 -16.86 -3.07
CA VAL A 414 -12.48 -15.43 -3.41
C VAL A 414 -12.18 -15.24 -4.90
N LEU A 415 -11.20 -15.96 -5.43
CA LEU A 415 -10.80 -15.85 -6.83
C LEU A 415 -11.85 -16.40 -7.80
N ALA A 416 -12.59 -17.45 -7.41
CA ALA A 416 -13.65 -18.04 -8.22
C ALA A 416 -14.83 -17.08 -8.41
N HIS A 417 -15.13 -16.24 -7.40
CA HIS A 417 -16.13 -15.18 -7.50
C HIS A 417 -15.80 -14.19 -8.62
N GLU A 418 -14.59 -13.63 -8.59
CA GLU A 418 -14.14 -12.67 -9.61
C GLU A 418 -13.97 -13.32 -10.98
N LEU A 419 -13.47 -14.57 -11.02
CA LEU A 419 -13.41 -15.34 -12.28
C LEU A 419 -14.80 -15.57 -12.86
N ALA A 420 -15.82 -15.78 -12.02
CA ALA A 420 -17.20 -15.93 -12.48
C ALA A 420 -17.74 -14.64 -13.13
N HIS A 421 -17.42 -13.46 -12.60
CA HIS A 421 -17.74 -12.19 -13.28
C HIS A 421 -17.14 -12.13 -14.69
N ILE A 422 -15.87 -12.50 -14.83
CA ILE A 422 -15.17 -12.52 -16.13
C ILE A 422 -15.82 -13.53 -17.09
N VAL A 423 -16.13 -14.75 -16.61
CA VAL A 423 -16.74 -15.82 -17.42
C VAL A 423 -18.15 -15.45 -17.88
N LEU A 424 -18.92 -14.77 -17.04
CA LEU A 424 -20.27 -14.29 -17.38
C LEU A 424 -20.25 -13.04 -18.24
N GLY A 425 -19.08 -12.45 -18.49
CA GLY A 425 -18.94 -11.22 -19.26
C GLY A 425 -19.52 -10.00 -18.56
N HIS A 426 -19.56 -10.00 -17.22
CA HIS A 426 -19.90 -8.84 -16.41
C HIS A 426 -18.79 -7.80 -16.57
N ASN A 427 -18.86 -7.02 -17.64
CA ASN A 427 -17.77 -6.16 -18.07
C ASN A 427 -17.85 -4.76 -17.46
N LEU A 428 -16.68 -4.15 -17.31
CA LEU A 428 -16.58 -2.72 -17.10
C LEU A 428 -17.05 -1.96 -18.34
N GLY A 429 -17.78 -0.87 -18.12
CA GLY A 429 -18.08 0.07 -19.19
C GLY A 429 -16.80 0.58 -19.84
N SER A 430 -16.83 0.78 -21.17
CA SER A 430 -15.70 1.26 -22.00
C SER A 430 -15.18 2.66 -21.64
N LYS A 431 -15.73 3.29 -20.59
CA LYS A 431 -15.38 4.63 -20.11
C LYS A 431 -13.92 4.76 -19.67
N TYR A 432 -13.23 3.67 -19.34
CA TYR A 432 -11.86 3.67 -18.85
C TYR A 432 -10.79 3.58 -19.96
N ALA A 433 -11.19 3.30 -21.21
CA ALA A 433 -10.28 3.28 -22.36
C ALA A 433 -9.81 4.68 -22.78
N PHE A 434 -10.53 5.71 -22.34
CA PHE A 434 -10.26 7.10 -22.68
C PHE A 434 -9.23 7.68 -21.70
N ASN A 435 -8.02 7.93 -22.18
CA ASN A 435 -6.90 8.43 -21.36
C ASN A 435 -7.22 9.75 -20.64
N ASP A 436 -8.01 10.63 -21.26
CA ASP A 436 -8.45 11.90 -20.64
C ASP A 436 -9.20 11.68 -19.32
N ARG A 437 -9.91 10.56 -19.19
CA ARG A 437 -10.65 10.19 -17.95
C ARG A 437 -9.76 9.60 -16.87
N MET A 438 -8.48 9.33 -17.17
CA MET A 438 -7.46 8.89 -16.22
C MET A 438 -6.57 10.04 -15.71
N LEU A 439 -6.75 11.25 -16.24
CA LEU A 439 -6.02 12.46 -15.84
C LEU A 439 -6.67 13.11 -14.60
N PHE A 440 -6.54 12.45 -13.45
CA PHE A 440 -6.96 12.99 -12.15
C PHE A 440 -5.86 12.83 -11.10
N SER A 441 -5.89 13.57 -10.00
CA SER A 441 -4.89 13.47 -8.92
C SER A 441 -5.04 12.16 -8.12
N ASP A 442 -3.94 11.64 -7.58
CA ASP A 442 -3.94 10.37 -6.83
C ASP A 442 -4.97 10.35 -5.69
N ASP A 443 -5.16 11.49 -5.02
CA ASP A 443 -6.08 11.63 -3.89
C ASP A 443 -7.56 11.43 -4.25
N THR A 444 -7.89 11.48 -5.55
CA THR A 444 -9.26 11.32 -6.06
C THR A 444 -9.49 9.95 -6.72
N THR A 445 -8.56 9.00 -6.56
CA THR A 445 -8.63 7.70 -7.23
C THR A 445 -9.91 6.92 -6.89
N TYR A 446 -10.29 6.86 -5.60
CA TYR A 446 -11.53 6.16 -5.18
C TYR A 446 -12.83 6.85 -5.59
N SER A 447 -12.81 8.14 -5.94
CA SER A 447 -13.99 8.83 -6.48
C SER A 447 -14.12 8.67 -8.00
N ASN A 448 -13.00 8.47 -8.70
CA ASN A 448 -12.99 8.39 -10.16
C ASN A 448 -13.02 6.95 -10.69
N LEU A 449 -12.52 5.99 -9.91
CA LEU A 449 -12.55 4.56 -10.24
C LEU A 449 -13.56 3.82 -9.39
N GLY A 450 -14.37 2.97 -10.03
CA GLY A 450 -15.33 2.10 -9.37
C GLY A 450 -15.74 0.96 -10.28
N PHE A 451 -15.74 -0.24 -9.72
CA PHE A 451 -15.92 -1.54 -10.39
C PHE A 451 -17.04 -2.32 -9.71
N LYS A 452 -18.06 -1.60 -9.20
CA LYS A 452 -19.20 -2.21 -8.54
C LYS A 452 -20.14 -2.84 -9.57
N HIS A 453 -20.47 -4.09 -9.37
CA HIS A 453 -21.51 -4.85 -10.06
C HIS A 453 -22.88 -4.62 -9.44
N ILE A 454 -23.92 -4.80 -10.25
CA ILE A 454 -25.31 -4.77 -9.78
C ILE A 454 -25.67 -6.07 -9.04
N PRO A 455 -26.71 -6.07 -8.18
CA PRO A 455 -27.06 -7.25 -7.36
C PRO A 455 -27.34 -8.53 -8.16
N GLU A 456 -27.92 -8.40 -9.36
CA GLU A 456 -28.20 -9.52 -10.25
C GLU A 456 -26.91 -10.19 -10.75
N GLU A 457 -25.90 -9.38 -11.08
CA GLU A 457 -24.58 -9.85 -11.50
C GLU A 457 -23.83 -10.53 -10.34
N GLU A 458 -23.86 -9.97 -9.13
CA GLU A 458 -23.26 -10.59 -7.94
C GLU A 458 -23.90 -11.96 -7.65
N THR A 459 -25.23 -12.06 -7.75
CA THR A 459 -25.96 -13.32 -7.53
C THR A 459 -25.61 -14.38 -8.59
N ALA A 460 -25.51 -13.96 -9.85
CA ALA A 460 -25.11 -14.85 -10.94
C ALA A 460 -23.65 -15.31 -10.80
N ALA A 461 -22.76 -14.40 -10.39
CA ALA A 461 -21.36 -14.70 -10.12
C ALA A 461 -21.20 -15.67 -8.95
N ASP A 462 -21.89 -15.47 -7.82
CA ASP A 462 -21.88 -16.40 -6.68
C ASP A 462 -22.28 -17.82 -7.11
N LYS A 463 -23.38 -17.94 -7.86
CA LYS A 463 -23.85 -19.24 -8.38
C LYS A 463 -22.79 -19.90 -9.26
N LYS A 464 -22.23 -19.14 -10.20
CA LYS A 464 -21.24 -19.65 -11.13
C LYS A 464 -19.92 -20.00 -10.44
N ALA A 465 -19.48 -19.22 -9.46
CA ALA A 465 -18.30 -19.47 -8.66
C ALA A 465 -18.42 -20.79 -7.89
N ILE A 466 -19.59 -21.09 -7.33
CA ILE A 466 -19.83 -22.37 -6.65
C ILE A 466 -19.76 -23.56 -7.63
N GLU A 467 -20.27 -23.42 -8.85
CA GLU A 467 -20.10 -24.44 -9.91
C GLU A 467 -18.62 -24.66 -10.22
N ILE A 468 -17.86 -23.58 -10.38
CA ILE A 468 -16.41 -23.61 -10.66
C ILE A 468 -15.66 -24.33 -9.54
N LEU A 469 -15.96 -23.97 -8.28
CA LEU A 469 -15.29 -24.52 -7.11
C LEU A 469 -15.55 -26.02 -6.93
N LYS A 470 -16.79 -26.48 -7.13
CA LYS A 470 -17.17 -27.90 -6.97
C LYS A 470 -16.42 -28.82 -7.92
N THR A 471 -16.07 -28.35 -9.10
CA THR A 471 -15.34 -29.12 -10.12
C THR A 471 -13.81 -28.95 -10.00
N SER A 472 -13.35 -28.12 -9.06
CA SER A 472 -11.94 -27.82 -8.87
C SER A 472 -11.26 -28.72 -7.82
N PRO A 473 -9.92 -28.67 -7.67
CA PRO A 473 -9.19 -29.38 -6.62
C PRO A 473 -9.62 -28.96 -5.20
N TYR A 474 -10.32 -27.84 -5.05
CA TYR A 474 -10.77 -27.28 -3.79
C TYR A 474 -12.18 -27.73 -3.39
N GLY A 475 -12.92 -28.42 -4.26
CA GLY A 475 -14.32 -28.78 -4.04
C GLY A 475 -14.60 -29.61 -2.78
N GLN A 476 -13.62 -30.39 -2.33
CA GLN A 476 -13.70 -31.20 -1.09
C GLN A 476 -13.30 -30.45 0.18
N LYS A 477 -12.81 -29.20 0.05
CA LYS A 477 -12.30 -28.39 1.17
C LYS A 477 -13.11 -27.12 1.41
N LEU A 478 -14.30 -27.01 0.82
CA LEU A 478 -15.15 -25.82 0.90
C LEU A 478 -15.69 -25.52 2.31
N ASP A 479 -15.60 -26.49 3.24
CA ASP A 479 -15.91 -26.29 4.65
C ASP A 479 -15.07 -25.17 5.28
N SER A 480 -13.79 -25.07 4.91
CA SER A 480 -12.87 -24.01 5.37
C SER A 480 -13.32 -22.63 4.91
N ALA A 481 -13.68 -22.51 3.62
CA ALA A 481 -14.17 -21.28 3.02
C ALA A 481 -15.50 -20.84 3.64
N GLY A 482 -16.43 -21.78 3.87
CA GLY A 482 -17.67 -21.46 4.58
C GLY A 482 -17.46 -21.14 6.06
N LEU A 483 -16.45 -21.72 6.73
CA LEU A 483 -16.06 -21.32 8.09
C LEU A 483 -15.49 -19.91 8.12
N PHE A 484 -14.68 -19.51 7.14
CA PHE A 484 -14.19 -18.14 7.00
C PHE A 484 -15.36 -17.14 6.91
N LEU A 485 -16.35 -17.42 6.05
CA LEU A 485 -17.55 -16.58 5.92
C LEU A 485 -18.39 -16.56 7.21
N LYS A 486 -18.50 -17.68 7.95
CA LYS A 486 -19.14 -17.69 9.27
C LYS A 486 -18.39 -16.83 10.29
N ALA A 487 -17.06 -16.91 10.33
CA ALA A 487 -16.26 -16.07 11.20
C ALA A 487 -16.49 -14.58 10.86
N LEU A 488 -16.51 -14.24 9.58
CA LEU A 488 -16.81 -12.89 9.11
C LEU A 488 -18.21 -12.43 9.53
N GLN A 489 -19.22 -13.28 9.39
CA GLN A 489 -20.59 -13.02 9.81
C GLN A 489 -20.71 -12.73 11.31
N THR A 490 -19.89 -13.35 12.16
CA THR A 490 -19.87 -13.03 13.60
C THR A 490 -19.24 -11.68 13.93
N ARG A 491 -18.42 -11.13 13.02
CA ARG A 491 -17.64 -9.90 13.24
C ARG A 491 -18.10 -8.71 12.40
N VAL A 492 -19.05 -8.90 11.47
CA VAL A 492 -19.52 -7.86 10.54
C VAL A 492 -19.96 -6.56 11.24
N GLY A 493 -20.59 -6.65 12.41
CA GLY A 493 -21.02 -5.48 13.19
C GLY A 493 -19.86 -4.69 13.82
N SER A 494 -18.70 -5.33 14.03
CA SER A 494 -17.50 -4.72 14.63
C SER A 494 -16.44 -4.31 13.62
N LEU A 495 -16.53 -4.80 12.37
CA LEU A 495 -15.49 -4.67 11.34
C LEU A 495 -16.01 -3.90 10.11
N SER A 496 -16.82 -2.87 10.35
CA SER A 496 -17.47 -2.08 9.30
C SER A 496 -16.48 -1.44 8.32
N ALA A 497 -15.37 -0.88 8.80
CA ALA A 497 -14.38 -0.21 7.97
C ALA A 497 -13.55 -1.22 7.17
N LEU A 498 -13.18 -2.35 7.80
CA LEU A 498 -12.45 -3.43 7.14
C LEU A 498 -13.29 -4.10 6.04
N LEU A 499 -14.62 -4.14 6.18
CA LEU A 499 -15.55 -4.73 5.21
C LEU A 499 -16.10 -3.76 4.16
N THR A 500 -15.70 -2.49 4.22
CA THR A 500 -16.09 -1.49 3.23
C THR A 500 -15.10 -1.51 2.06
N ALA A 501 -15.55 -2.02 0.92
CA ALA A 501 -14.83 -1.98 -0.34
C ALA A 501 -14.89 -0.56 -0.95
N HIS A 502 -13.77 -0.11 -1.51
CA HIS A 502 -13.64 1.25 -2.05
C HIS A 502 -13.80 1.30 -3.57
N LEU A 503 -13.32 0.27 -4.27
CA LEU A 503 -13.36 0.10 -5.71
C LEU A 503 -14.42 -0.94 -6.14
N GLY A 504 -14.47 -2.09 -5.47
CA GLY A 504 -15.39 -3.21 -5.75
C GLY A 504 -16.65 -3.24 -4.89
N ASN A 505 -17.36 -4.38 -4.94
CA ASN A 505 -18.52 -4.65 -4.08
C ASN A 505 -18.09 -5.09 -2.68
N ASN A 506 -18.91 -4.76 -1.69
CA ASN A 506 -18.70 -5.23 -0.33
C ASN A 506 -19.01 -6.72 -0.23
N ILE A 507 -18.26 -7.44 0.62
CA ILE A 507 -18.55 -8.85 0.96
C ILE A 507 -19.83 -8.97 1.81
N SER A 508 -20.19 -7.89 2.52
CA SER A 508 -21.36 -7.82 3.39
C SER A 508 -22.25 -6.61 3.09
N GLU A 509 -23.55 -6.78 3.27
CA GLU A 509 -24.53 -5.72 3.26
C GLU A 509 -25.16 -5.57 4.65
N GLY A 510 -25.01 -4.38 5.24
CA GLY A 510 -25.41 -4.14 6.63
C GLY A 510 -24.69 -5.08 7.60
N THR A 511 -25.45 -5.94 8.28
CA THR A 511 -24.92 -6.92 9.24
C THR A 511 -24.91 -8.35 8.70
N THR A 512 -24.96 -8.53 7.38
CA THR A 512 -25.07 -9.86 6.76
C THR A 512 -24.00 -10.02 5.70
N VAL A 513 -23.27 -11.14 5.76
CA VAL A 513 -22.38 -11.57 4.68
C VAL A 513 -23.24 -12.11 3.55
N THR A 514 -23.22 -11.45 2.40
CA THR A 514 -24.07 -11.77 1.25
C THR A 514 -23.32 -12.60 0.22
N ARG A 515 -22.07 -12.22 -0.07
CA ARG A 515 -21.20 -12.90 -1.03
C ARG A 515 -20.90 -14.33 -0.63
N MET A 516 -21.07 -15.27 -1.56
CA MET A 516 -20.79 -16.70 -1.40
C MET A 516 -21.51 -17.34 -0.20
N SER A 517 -22.59 -16.73 0.29
CA SER A 517 -23.29 -17.10 1.53
C SER A 517 -23.79 -18.56 1.56
N GLN A 518 -24.04 -19.17 0.39
CA GLN A 518 -24.40 -20.59 0.29
C GLN A 518 -23.35 -21.51 0.93
N LEU A 519 -22.05 -21.19 0.87
CA LEU A 519 -21.00 -22.01 1.48
C LEU A 519 -21.10 -22.04 3.01
N MET A 520 -21.68 -21.01 3.64
CA MET A 520 -21.94 -21.02 5.08
C MET A 520 -22.97 -22.09 5.46
N THR A 521 -23.91 -22.43 4.57
CA THR A 521 -24.96 -23.41 4.88
C THR A 521 -24.42 -24.84 4.97
N SER A 522 -23.42 -25.17 4.14
CA SER A 522 -22.79 -26.48 4.13
C SER A 522 -21.65 -26.62 5.11
N ALA A 523 -21.03 -25.51 5.53
CA ALA A 523 -19.88 -25.56 6.43
C ALA A 523 -20.25 -26.02 7.86
N PRO A 524 -19.29 -26.61 8.60
CA PRO A 524 -19.44 -26.93 10.01
C PRO A 524 -19.84 -25.72 10.87
N ALA A 525 -20.34 -25.97 12.08
CA ALA A 525 -20.56 -24.91 13.05
C ALA A 525 -19.24 -24.20 13.39
N PHE A 526 -19.29 -22.86 13.41
CA PHE A 526 -18.15 -22.06 13.84
C PHE A 526 -18.05 -22.10 15.37
N ASP A 527 -16.91 -22.53 15.87
CA ASP A 527 -16.61 -22.75 17.28
C ASP A 527 -15.19 -22.30 17.58
N MET A 528 -15.08 -21.15 18.25
CA MET A 528 -13.79 -20.58 18.65
C MET A 528 -13.00 -21.49 19.61
N ASN A 529 -13.65 -22.40 20.33
CA ASN A 529 -13.01 -23.27 21.32
C ASN A 529 -12.32 -24.49 20.72
N LYS A 530 -12.67 -24.87 19.48
CA LYS A 530 -12.02 -25.96 18.75
C LYS A 530 -10.69 -25.49 18.19
N LEU A 531 -9.58 -25.76 18.87
CA LEU A 531 -8.27 -25.18 18.53
C LEU A 531 -7.79 -25.52 17.10
N ASP A 532 -8.19 -26.68 16.58
CA ASP A 532 -7.95 -27.13 15.21
C ASP A 532 -8.78 -26.39 14.15
N GLN A 533 -9.86 -25.71 14.55
CA GLN A 533 -10.70 -24.91 13.66
C GLN A 533 -10.15 -23.48 13.52
N ILE A 534 -9.31 -23.26 12.50
CA ILE A 534 -8.78 -21.94 12.13
C ILE A 534 -9.62 -21.38 10.98
N ALA A 535 -10.63 -20.58 11.31
CA ALA A 535 -11.54 -20.02 10.32
C ALA A 535 -11.00 -18.77 9.62
N ALA A 536 -10.20 -17.96 10.32
CA ALA A 536 -9.59 -16.74 9.79
C ALA A 536 -8.33 -16.41 10.58
N LEU A 537 -7.46 -15.60 9.99
CA LEU A 537 -6.17 -15.20 10.56
C LEU A 537 -6.16 -13.73 10.96
N PRO A 538 -5.19 -13.31 11.81
CA PRO A 538 -4.97 -11.91 12.12
C PRO A 538 -4.42 -11.13 10.92
N LEU A 539 -4.59 -9.81 10.96
CA LEU A 539 -4.11 -8.90 9.92
C LEU A 539 -2.59 -8.72 9.97
N GLY A 540 -1.97 -8.63 8.79
CA GLY A 540 -0.56 -8.30 8.62
C GLY A 540 0.42 -9.46 8.80
N GLY A 541 -0.08 -10.70 8.86
CA GLY A 541 0.73 -11.90 9.12
C GLY A 541 1.27 -12.62 7.89
N ARG A 542 0.77 -12.36 6.67
CA ARG A 542 1.11 -13.16 5.47
C ARG A 542 1.79 -12.37 4.38
N VAL A 543 1.37 -11.15 4.10
CA VAL A 543 1.94 -10.36 3.01
C VAL A 543 2.88 -9.31 3.58
N LYS A 544 4.16 -9.40 3.18
CA LYS A 544 5.16 -8.38 3.45
C LYS A 544 5.25 -7.46 2.24
N MET A 545 5.26 -6.16 2.50
CA MET A 545 5.37 -5.12 1.50
C MET A 545 6.70 -4.40 1.67
N ASN A 546 7.40 -4.19 0.57
CA ASN A 546 8.54 -3.30 0.52
C ASN A 546 8.02 -1.86 0.50
N ALA A 547 8.34 -1.08 1.52
CA ALA A 547 7.87 0.30 1.63
C ALA A 547 8.46 1.22 0.55
N TRP A 548 9.59 0.86 -0.08
CA TRP A 548 10.27 1.71 -1.04
C TRP A 548 9.70 1.60 -2.46
N ASP A 549 9.61 0.36 -2.97
CA ASP A 549 9.22 0.05 -4.35
C ASP A 549 7.87 -0.68 -4.47
N ASP A 550 7.14 -0.80 -3.36
CA ASP A 550 5.78 -1.34 -3.25
C ASP A 550 5.61 -2.82 -3.63
N ARG A 551 6.72 -3.55 -3.82
CA ARG A 551 6.66 -4.99 -4.11
C ARG A 551 6.14 -5.76 -2.91
N VAL A 552 5.37 -6.80 -3.19
CA VAL A 552 4.80 -7.70 -2.18
C VAL A 552 5.40 -9.09 -2.27
N GLU A 553 5.60 -9.71 -1.12
CA GLU A 553 6.06 -11.10 -0.97
C GLU A 553 5.27 -11.81 0.14
N LEU A 554 5.13 -13.14 0.05
CA LEU A 554 4.57 -13.92 1.16
C LEU A 554 5.63 -14.17 2.24
N ILE A 555 5.23 -13.97 3.49
CA ILE A 555 6.04 -14.26 4.67
C ILE A 555 6.16 -15.77 4.82
N LYS A 556 7.40 -16.25 4.93
CA LYS A 556 7.73 -17.64 5.27
C LYS A 556 7.95 -17.74 6.78
N SER A 557 6.87 -17.72 7.55
CA SER A 557 6.92 -17.94 9.01
C SER A 557 6.60 -19.39 9.35
N GLN A 558 7.24 -19.90 10.41
CA GLN A 558 6.89 -21.21 10.96
C GLN A 558 5.57 -21.09 11.72
N PRO A 559 4.58 -21.97 11.49
CA PRO A 559 3.35 -21.98 12.27
C PRO A 559 3.67 -22.15 13.76
N VAL A 560 3.05 -21.31 14.59
CA VAL A 560 3.13 -21.42 16.05
C VAL A 560 1.89 -22.18 16.52
N ALA A 561 2.07 -23.06 17.51
CA ALA A 561 0.96 -23.82 18.08
C ALA A 561 -0.07 -22.89 18.75
N ILE A 562 -1.33 -23.03 18.36
CA ILE A 562 -2.47 -22.36 19.00
C ILE A 562 -2.78 -23.12 20.29
N THR A 563 -2.59 -22.49 21.43
CA THR A 563 -2.80 -23.11 22.75
C THR A 563 -4.13 -22.73 23.39
N SER A 564 -4.75 -21.66 22.90
CA SER A 564 -6.03 -21.16 23.38
C SER A 564 -6.89 -20.57 22.25
N ALA A 565 -8.20 -20.43 22.48
CA ALA A 565 -9.10 -19.76 21.54
C ALA A 565 -8.69 -18.30 21.27
N ARG A 566 -8.08 -17.64 22.27
CA ARG A 566 -7.58 -16.27 22.18
C ARG A 566 -6.43 -16.14 21.19
N ASP A 567 -5.61 -17.17 21.03
CA ASP A 567 -4.44 -17.13 20.14
C ASP A 567 -4.83 -17.06 18.64
N LYS A 568 -6.10 -17.36 18.30
CA LYS A 568 -6.59 -17.36 16.92
C LYS A 568 -6.73 -15.95 16.32
N MET A 569 -7.12 -14.97 17.14
CA MET A 569 -7.20 -13.54 16.77
C MET A 569 -7.79 -13.26 15.37
N PRO A 570 -8.97 -13.81 15.01
CA PRO A 570 -9.49 -13.70 13.65
C PRO A 570 -9.80 -12.24 13.29
N PHE A 571 -9.20 -11.75 12.20
CA PHE A 571 -9.31 -10.37 11.71
C PHE A 571 -8.76 -9.30 12.67
N GLU A 572 -8.01 -9.69 13.70
CA GLU A 572 -7.52 -8.73 14.68
C GLU A 572 -6.18 -8.13 14.25
N VAL A 573 -5.97 -6.89 14.66
CA VAL A 573 -4.69 -6.20 14.57
C VAL A 573 -3.68 -6.82 15.55
N THR A 574 -2.48 -7.09 15.06
CA THR A 574 -1.35 -7.62 15.84
C THR A 574 -0.11 -6.71 15.79
N PRO A 575 0.81 -6.80 16.77
CA PRO A 575 2.07 -6.07 16.72
C PRO A 575 2.97 -6.46 15.53
N PHE A 576 3.81 -5.52 15.09
CA PHE A 576 4.84 -5.78 14.09
C PHE A 576 6.16 -6.21 14.73
N PHE A 577 6.74 -7.29 14.23
CA PHE A 577 8.09 -7.74 14.59
C PHE A 577 8.83 -8.23 13.33
N PRO A 578 9.15 -7.34 12.38
CA PRO A 578 9.87 -7.74 11.17
C PRO A 578 11.27 -8.24 11.53
N ARG A 579 11.70 -9.34 10.89
CA ARG A 579 13.11 -9.76 10.93
C ARG A 579 13.95 -8.75 10.14
N LEU A 580 14.66 -7.85 10.83
CA LEU A 580 15.51 -6.88 10.17
C LEU A 580 16.73 -7.56 9.54
N SER A 581 17.11 -7.09 8.36
CA SER A 581 18.32 -7.49 7.64
C SER A 581 18.84 -6.26 6.89
N ARG A 582 20.14 -6.28 6.56
CA ARG A 582 20.76 -5.18 5.80
C ARG A 582 20.57 -5.39 4.30
N LEU A 583 20.47 -4.31 3.56
CA LEU A 583 20.40 -4.34 2.11
C LEU A 583 21.62 -5.08 1.55
N GLY A 584 21.40 -5.97 0.59
CA GLY A 584 22.47 -6.78 -0.03
C GLY A 584 22.95 -7.97 0.81
N THR A 585 22.48 -8.14 2.05
CA THR A 585 22.73 -9.35 2.86
C THR A 585 21.64 -10.42 2.75
N GLY A 586 20.63 -10.16 1.91
CA GLY A 586 19.57 -11.12 1.63
C GLY A 586 20.13 -12.36 0.94
N THR A 587 20.15 -13.48 1.66
CA THR A 587 20.22 -14.81 1.08
C THR A 587 19.19 -14.92 -0.04
N SER A 588 19.63 -14.95 -1.29
CA SER A 588 18.96 -15.75 -2.31
C SER A 588 18.64 -17.09 -1.65
N GLY A 589 17.38 -17.49 -1.63
CA GLY A 589 16.97 -18.75 -0.99
C GLY A 589 17.75 -19.90 -1.60
N THR A 590 18.85 -20.30 -0.96
CA THR A 590 19.51 -21.56 -1.22
C THR A 590 18.55 -22.62 -0.73
N ASN A 591 17.99 -23.38 -1.67
CA ASN A 591 17.33 -24.65 -1.41
C ASN A 591 18.26 -25.51 -0.54
N THR A 592 18.08 -25.49 0.77
CA THR A 592 18.58 -26.55 1.62
C THR A 592 17.73 -27.77 1.31
N THR A 593 18.24 -28.62 0.42
CA THR A 593 17.78 -29.98 0.26
C THR A 593 17.72 -30.62 1.66
N PRO A 594 16.61 -31.23 2.07
CA PRO A 594 16.56 -31.90 3.36
C PRO A 594 17.54 -33.06 3.32
N THR A 595 18.61 -32.97 4.10
CA THR A 595 19.50 -34.10 4.37
C THR A 595 18.67 -35.16 5.06
N THR A 596 18.46 -36.29 4.38
CA THR A 596 17.88 -37.51 4.94
C THR A 596 18.71 -37.93 6.15
N ALA A 597 18.13 -37.76 7.33
CA ALA A 597 18.64 -38.38 8.55
C ALA A 597 18.45 -39.89 8.40
N ASN A 598 19.59 -40.57 8.24
CA ASN A 598 19.70 -42.01 8.11
C ASN A 598 19.17 -42.67 9.40
N ALA A 599 18.16 -43.53 9.27
CA ALA A 599 17.69 -44.39 10.34
C ALA A 599 18.80 -45.40 10.67
N GLY A 600 19.53 -45.13 11.75
CA GLY A 600 20.44 -46.08 12.38
C GLY A 600 19.66 -47.00 13.31
N ALA A 601 19.46 -48.24 12.88
CA ALA A 601 19.08 -49.36 13.73
C ALA A 601 20.18 -49.66 14.77
N ALA A 602 19.80 -49.95 16.01
CA ALA A 602 20.38 -51.03 16.83
C ALA A 602 19.64 -51.18 18.18
N ASN A 603 19.12 -52.40 18.37
CA ASN A 603 18.78 -53.15 19.59
C ASN A 603 17.64 -52.68 20.49
#